data_AF-A0AAW5ZTC3-F1
#
_entry.id   AF-A0AAW5ZTC3-F1
#
_cell.length_a   1.000
_cell.length_b   1.000
_cell.length_c   1.000
_cell.angle_alpha   90.00
_cell.angle_beta   90.00
_cell.angle_gamma   90.00
#
_symmetry.space_group_name_H-M   'P 1'
#
loop_
_entity.id
_entity.type
_entity.pdbx_description
1 polymer ?
#
loop_
_entity_poly.entity_id
_entity_poly.type
_entity_poly.pdbx_seq_one_letter_code
_entity_poly.pdbx_strand_id
1 'polypeptide(L)'
;MDTLLATSSFPLSVSLQGLALSLGLIVAIGAQNAFVLRQGLRREHVGSVVLFCALMDALLIAAGVSGMAQALGERPGLARALALAGAIFLAVYGWRALQRARQSSELKASAGGDGLSRRAALAQAAAFTLLNPHVYLDTVLLVGSIGAQQPGALRGWFVAGASSASLFWFVLLGFGARWLAPWFARARAWQVLDGLIGVTMFGLSALLVRHAFNGL
;
A
#
# COMPACT_ATOMS: atom_id res chain seq x y z
N MET A 1 0.51 -40.53 -17.66
CA MET A 1 -0.41 -39.37 -17.59
C MET A 1 -0.29 -38.65 -16.24
N ASP A 2 0.22 -39.32 -15.19
CA ASP A 2 0.29 -38.78 -13.83
C ASP A 2 1.46 -37.82 -13.56
N THR A 3 2.56 -37.92 -14.31
CA THR A 3 3.74 -37.05 -14.16
C THR A 3 3.51 -35.61 -14.66
N LEU A 4 2.56 -35.39 -15.58
CA LEU A 4 2.19 -34.05 -16.07
C LEU A 4 1.19 -33.33 -15.15
N LEU A 5 0.38 -34.08 -14.39
CA LEU A 5 -0.52 -33.53 -13.38
C LEU A 5 0.23 -33.19 -12.07
N ALA A 6 1.28 -33.95 -11.75
CA ALA A 6 2.17 -33.64 -10.63
C ALA A 6 3.00 -32.37 -10.87
N THR A 7 3.53 -32.16 -12.09
CA THR A 7 4.34 -30.96 -12.39
C THR A 7 3.53 -29.69 -12.55
N SER A 8 2.23 -29.77 -12.86
CA SER A 8 1.33 -28.61 -12.95
C SER A 8 0.72 -28.20 -11.60
N SER A 9 0.72 -29.09 -10.61
CA SER A 9 0.28 -28.78 -9.24
C SER A 9 1.32 -28.01 -8.42
N PHE A 10 2.63 -28.12 -8.74
CA PHE A 10 3.68 -27.33 -8.08
C PHE A 10 3.64 -25.82 -8.42
N PRO A 11 3.53 -25.38 -9.69
CA PRO A 11 3.44 -23.96 -10.03
C PRO A 11 2.17 -23.30 -9.50
N LEU A 12 1.04 -24.01 -9.57
CA LEU A 12 -0.24 -23.51 -9.09
C LEU A 12 -0.24 -23.36 -7.56
N SER A 13 0.27 -24.34 -6.82
CA SER A 13 0.35 -24.28 -5.35
C SER A 13 1.27 -23.14 -4.88
N VAL A 14 2.42 -22.95 -5.53
CA VAL A 14 3.34 -21.83 -5.22
C VAL A 14 2.72 -20.48 -5.56
N SER A 15 1.99 -20.37 -6.68
CA SER A 15 1.26 -19.16 -7.05
C SER A 15 0.15 -18.85 -6.04
N LEU A 16 -0.61 -19.86 -5.61
CA LEU A 16 -1.66 -19.73 -4.60
C LEU A 16 -1.07 -19.35 -3.23
N GLN A 17 0.11 -19.88 -2.88
CA GLN A 17 0.81 -19.50 -1.67
C GLN A 17 1.22 -18.02 -1.69
N GLY A 18 1.81 -17.55 -2.79
CA GLY A 18 2.14 -16.13 -2.97
C GLY A 18 0.90 -15.25 -2.93
N LEU A 19 -0.18 -15.66 -3.59
CA LEU A 19 -1.47 -14.97 -3.58
C LEU A 19 -2.06 -14.86 -2.17
N ALA A 20 -2.10 -15.96 -1.42
CA ALA A 20 -2.67 -15.99 -0.07
C ALA A 20 -1.84 -15.15 0.91
N LEU A 21 -0.50 -15.24 0.83
CA LEU A 21 0.40 -14.46 1.67
C LEU A 21 0.24 -12.96 1.40
N SER A 22 0.28 -12.54 0.14
CA SER A 22 0.11 -11.13 -0.22
C SER A 22 -1.27 -10.60 0.12
N LEU A 23 -2.35 -11.36 -0.12
CA LEU A 23 -3.69 -10.95 0.32
C LEU A 23 -3.75 -10.76 1.84
N GLY A 24 -3.19 -11.69 2.63
CA GLY A 24 -3.21 -11.60 4.09
C GLY A 24 -2.51 -10.34 4.62
N LEU A 25 -1.42 -9.92 3.98
CA LEU A 25 -0.66 -8.74 4.39
C LEU A 25 -1.27 -7.42 3.86
N ILE A 26 -1.74 -7.40 2.62
CA ILE A 26 -2.27 -6.20 1.97
C ILE A 26 -3.65 -5.82 2.53
N VAL A 27 -4.43 -6.78 3.03
CA VAL A 27 -5.76 -6.53 3.64
C VAL A 27 -5.67 -5.62 4.87
N ALA A 28 -4.55 -5.61 5.60
CA ALA A 28 -4.36 -4.72 6.73
C ALA A 28 -4.52 -3.25 6.28
N ILE A 29 -5.45 -2.52 6.90
CA ILE A 29 -5.78 -1.15 6.49
C ILE A 29 -4.65 -0.20 6.88
N GLY A 30 -3.74 0.05 5.94
CA GLY A 30 -2.67 1.04 6.05
C GLY A 30 -2.96 2.37 5.34
N ALA A 31 -1.98 3.26 5.37
CA ALA A 31 -2.03 4.59 4.74
C ALA A 31 -2.38 4.55 3.25
N GLN A 32 -1.77 3.62 2.52
CA GLN A 32 -1.93 3.44 1.08
C GLN A 32 -3.36 2.99 0.75
N ASN A 33 -3.91 2.01 1.48
CA ASN A 33 -5.28 1.52 1.32
C ASN A 33 -6.31 2.63 1.56
N ALA A 34 -6.12 3.42 2.63
CA ALA A 34 -7.01 4.53 2.93
C ALA A 34 -6.96 5.63 1.84
N PHE A 35 -5.78 5.88 1.27
CA PHE A 35 -5.63 6.80 0.14
C PHE A 35 -6.32 6.29 -1.13
N VAL A 36 -6.14 5.02 -1.50
CA VAL A 36 -6.80 4.39 -2.66
C VAL A 36 -8.32 4.44 -2.49
N LEU A 37 -8.83 4.10 -1.31
CA LEU A 37 -10.26 4.18 -0.99
C LEU A 37 -10.80 5.60 -1.17
N ARG A 38 -10.05 6.60 -0.68
CA ARG A 38 -10.42 8.02 -0.82
C ARG A 38 -10.49 8.45 -2.28
N GLN A 39 -9.51 8.07 -3.09
CA GLN A 39 -9.52 8.35 -4.54
C GLN A 39 -10.68 7.64 -5.24
N GLY A 40 -10.97 6.38 -4.86
CA GLY A 40 -12.12 5.62 -5.32
C GLY A 40 -13.47 6.31 -5.02
N LEU A 41 -13.62 6.82 -3.80
CA LEU A 41 -14.82 7.55 -3.37
C LEU A 41 -14.98 8.89 -4.11
N ARG A 42 -13.89 9.63 -4.35
CA ARG A 42 -13.91 10.88 -5.14
C ARG A 42 -13.99 10.65 -6.65
N ARG A 43 -13.76 9.42 -7.11
CA ARG A 43 -13.62 9.05 -8.53
C ARG A 43 -12.51 9.82 -9.25
N GLU A 44 -11.48 10.24 -8.52
CA GLU A 44 -10.34 10.99 -9.03
C GLU A 44 -9.20 10.02 -9.33
N HIS A 45 -8.76 9.93 -10.59
CA HIS A 45 -7.57 9.19 -11.03
C HIS A 45 -7.44 7.72 -10.55
N VAL A 46 -8.55 7.07 -10.18
CA VAL A 46 -8.60 5.73 -9.55
C VAL A 46 -7.75 4.71 -10.31
N GLY A 47 -7.95 4.58 -11.62
CA GLY A 47 -7.20 3.62 -12.43
C GLY A 47 -5.69 3.88 -12.45
N SER A 48 -5.26 5.15 -12.39
CA SER A 48 -3.83 5.48 -12.34
C SER A 48 -3.22 5.13 -10.99
N VAL A 49 -3.93 5.40 -9.90
CA VAL A 49 -3.45 5.10 -8.54
C VAL A 49 -3.41 3.59 -8.32
N VAL A 50 -4.46 2.86 -8.71
CA VAL A 50 -4.52 1.39 -8.62
C VAL A 50 -3.40 0.75 -9.41
N LEU A 51 -3.19 1.16 -10.67
CA LEU A 51 -2.12 0.63 -11.50
C LEU A 51 -0.75 0.92 -10.90
N PHE A 52 -0.53 2.14 -10.40
CA PHE A 52 0.73 2.50 -9.77
C PHE A 52 1.01 1.66 -8.52
N CYS A 53 0.02 1.50 -7.62
CA CYS A 53 0.15 0.68 -6.42
C CYS A 53 0.46 -0.78 -6.77
N ALA A 54 -0.29 -1.38 -7.69
CA ALA A 54 -0.08 -2.77 -8.10
C ALA A 54 1.30 -2.98 -8.75
N LEU A 55 1.75 -2.05 -9.60
CA LEU A 55 3.08 -2.12 -10.23
C LEU A 55 4.20 -1.97 -9.20
N MET A 56 4.09 -1.02 -8.28
CA MET A 56 5.10 -0.82 -7.24
C MET A 56 5.18 -2.01 -6.29
N ASP A 57 4.05 -2.59 -5.89
CA ASP A 57 4.03 -3.81 -5.09
C ASP A 57 4.70 -4.97 -5.83
N ALA A 58 4.36 -5.18 -7.10
CA ALA A 58 4.99 -6.22 -7.92
C ALA A 58 6.51 -6.05 -8.01
N LEU A 59 6.99 -4.81 -8.19
CA LEU A 59 8.41 -4.49 -8.23
C LEU A 59 9.10 -4.76 -6.88
N LEU A 60 8.47 -4.38 -5.76
CA LEU A 60 9.00 -4.59 -4.43
C LEU A 60 9.04 -6.09 -4.05
N ILE A 61 7.99 -6.84 -4.41
CA ILE A 61 7.95 -8.30 -4.23
C ILE A 61 9.07 -8.95 -5.07
N ALA A 62 9.19 -8.58 -6.34
CA ALA A 62 10.24 -9.11 -7.22
C ALA A 62 11.64 -8.80 -6.69
N ALA A 63 11.87 -7.57 -6.20
CA ALA A 63 13.12 -7.16 -5.58
C ALA A 63 13.40 -7.93 -4.28
N GLY A 64 12.39 -8.14 -3.44
CA GLY A 64 12.51 -8.95 -2.23
C GLY A 64 12.93 -10.39 -2.54
N VAL A 65 12.24 -11.04 -3.49
CA VAL A 65 12.50 -12.42 -3.90
C VAL A 65 13.86 -12.58 -4.60
N SER A 66 14.34 -11.56 -5.31
CA SER A 66 15.67 -11.56 -5.93
C SER A 66 16.82 -11.33 -4.94
N GLY A 67 16.53 -11.08 -3.66
CA GLY A 67 17.53 -10.95 -2.60
C GLY A 67 17.94 -9.50 -2.28
N MET A 68 17.26 -8.49 -2.83
CA MET A 68 17.51 -7.07 -2.53
C MET A 68 17.35 -6.76 -1.03
N ALA A 69 16.58 -7.56 -0.29
CA ALA A 69 16.42 -7.45 1.16
C ALA A 69 17.76 -7.53 1.93
N GLN A 70 18.70 -8.37 1.46
CA GLN A 70 20.01 -8.51 2.10
C GLN A 70 20.87 -7.24 1.91
N ALA A 71 20.78 -6.59 0.74
CA ALA A 71 21.50 -5.36 0.45
C ALA A 71 20.99 -4.14 1.25
N LEU A 72 19.72 -4.14 1.67
CA LEU A 72 19.14 -3.06 2.48
C LEU A 72 19.55 -3.16 3.96
N GLY A 73 19.71 -4.38 4.48
CA GLY A 73 20.16 -4.63 5.85
C GLY A 73 21.56 -4.11 6.15
N GLU A 74 22.42 -4.00 5.13
CA GLU A 74 23.79 -3.50 5.26
C GLU A 74 23.89 -1.96 5.35
N ARG A 75 22.79 -1.22 5.16
CA ARG A 75 22.78 0.27 5.15
C ARG A 75 21.81 0.87 6.17
N PRO A 76 22.07 0.71 7.48
CA PRO A 76 21.17 1.19 8.54
C PRO A 76 20.94 2.71 8.51
N GLY A 77 21.90 3.50 8.02
CA GLY A 77 21.73 4.95 7.87
C GLY A 77 20.67 5.35 6.83
N LEU A 78 20.56 4.60 5.73
CA LEU A 78 19.56 4.85 4.68
C LEU A 78 18.16 4.50 5.17
N ALA A 79 18.02 3.37 5.88
CA ALA A 79 16.75 2.97 6.50
C ALA A 79 16.26 4.02 7.52
N ARG A 80 17.16 4.55 8.36
CA ARG A 80 16.84 5.65 9.29
C ARG A 80 16.43 6.93 8.57
N ALA A 81 17.13 7.30 7.50
CA ALA A 81 16.78 8.49 6.72
C ALA A 81 15.40 8.36 6.05
N LEU A 82 15.09 7.21 5.46
CA LEU A 82 13.77 6.91 4.91
C LEU A 82 12.69 6.93 5.98
N ALA A 83 12.96 6.36 7.16
CA ALA A 83 12.05 6.38 8.29
C ALA A 83 11.73 7.82 8.74
N LEU A 84 12.74 8.67 8.93
CA LEU A 84 12.52 10.06 9.32
C LEU A 84 11.77 10.86 8.24
N ALA A 85 12.13 10.68 6.97
CA ALA A 85 11.42 11.32 5.86
C ALA A 85 9.94 10.89 5.81
N GLY A 86 9.68 9.59 6.00
CA GLY A 86 8.32 9.04 6.09
C GLY A 86 7.55 9.55 7.28
N ALA A 87 8.17 9.66 8.45
CA ALA A 87 7.54 10.22 9.63
C ALA A 87 7.07 11.66 9.40
N ILE A 88 7.91 12.51 8.80
CA ILE A 88 7.56 13.90 8.47
C ILE A 88 6.41 13.93 7.46
N PHE A 89 6.50 13.14 6.38
CA PHE A 89 5.45 13.06 5.37
C PHE A 89 4.10 12.64 5.97
N LEU A 90 4.09 11.59 6.78
CA LEU A 90 2.90 11.08 7.45
C LEU A 90 2.33 12.09 8.46
N ALA A 91 3.16 12.80 9.22
CA ALA A 91 2.71 13.84 10.13
C ALA A 91 2.04 14.99 9.38
N VAL A 92 2.65 15.48 8.29
CA VAL A 92 2.07 16.54 7.44
C VAL A 92 0.76 16.06 6.80
N TYR A 93 0.70 14.84 6.30
CA TYR A 93 -0.50 14.30 5.70
C TYR A 93 -1.62 14.10 6.73
N GLY A 94 -1.29 13.54 7.89
CA GLY A 94 -2.22 13.32 8.99
C GLY A 94 -2.80 14.62 9.51
N TRP A 95 -1.96 15.66 9.68
CA TRP A 95 -2.39 17.00 10.01
C TRP A 95 -3.38 17.58 8.99
N ARG A 96 -3.05 17.49 7.70
CA ARG A 96 -3.95 17.93 6.61
C ARG A 96 -5.26 17.14 6.60
N ALA A 97 -5.25 15.86 6.98
CA ALA A 97 -6.47 15.05 7.09
C ALA A 97 -7.35 15.49 8.27
N LEU A 98 -6.76 15.72 9.44
CA LEU A 98 -7.46 16.25 10.61
C LEU A 98 -8.03 17.65 10.38
N GLN A 99 -7.32 18.52 9.65
CA GLN A 99 -7.86 19.83 9.25
C GLN A 99 -9.12 19.70 8.40
N ARG A 100 -9.13 18.79 7.41
CA ARG A 100 -10.32 18.51 6.59
C ARG A 100 -11.47 17.92 7.39
N ALA A 101 -11.17 17.03 8.34
CA ALA A 101 -12.19 16.48 9.23
C ALA A 101 -12.89 17.58 10.08
N ARG A 102 -12.15 18.64 10.44
CA ARG A 102 -12.68 19.78 11.22
C ARG A 102 -13.43 20.81 10.37
N GLN A 103 -13.12 20.94 9.08
CA GLN A 103 -13.79 21.88 8.18
C GLN A 103 -14.95 21.19 7.42
N SER A 104 -16.11 21.01 8.07
CA SER A 104 -17.31 20.47 7.42
C SER A 104 -18.14 21.46 6.61
N SER A 105 -17.79 22.76 6.59
CA SER A 105 -18.71 23.81 6.11
C SER A 105 -18.59 24.21 4.63
N GLU A 106 -17.58 23.73 3.89
CA GLU A 106 -17.38 24.11 2.47
C GLU A 106 -17.56 22.96 1.47
N LEU A 107 -18.24 21.88 1.87
CA LEU A 107 -18.76 20.89 0.92
C LEU A 107 -20.05 21.35 0.21
N LYS A 108 -20.41 22.64 0.33
CA LYS A 108 -21.34 23.32 -0.56
C LYS A 108 -20.56 24.33 -1.41
N ALA A 109 -20.55 24.10 -2.73
CA ALA A 109 -20.21 25.07 -3.76
C ALA A 109 -18.72 25.42 -3.95
N SER A 110 -17.90 24.42 -4.25
CA SER A 110 -17.02 24.58 -5.42
C SER A 110 -17.11 23.35 -6.30
N ALA A 111 -17.99 23.44 -7.29
CA ALA A 111 -17.92 22.70 -8.54
C ALA A 111 -16.68 23.15 -9.37
N GLY A 112 -15.51 23.23 -8.73
CA GLY A 112 -14.29 23.82 -9.28
C GLY A 112 -13.08 23.93 -8.33
N GLY A 113 -13.10 23.29 -7.15
CA GLY A 113 -11.91 23.23 -6.30
C GLY A 113 -10.98 22.15 -6.84
N ASP A 114 -9.80 22.55 -7.35
CA ASP A 114 -8.84 21.68 -8.04
C ASP A 114 -8.68 20.32 -7.34
N GLY A 115 -9.25 19.30 -7.97
CA GLY A 115 -8.99 17.91 -7.64
C GLY A 115 -7.48 17.67 -7.64
N LEU A 116 -7.03 16.68 -6.87
CA LEU A 116 -5.61 16.38 -6.79
C LEU A 116 -5.09 16.05 -8.18
N SER A 117 -4.16 16.84 -8.72
CA SER A 117 -3.64 16.58 -10.06
C SER A 117 -3.08 15.16 -10.13
N ARG A 118 -3.19 14.50 -11.29
CA ARG A 118 -2.71 13.12 -11.48
C ARG A 118 -1.27 12.94 -10.98
N ARG A 119 -0.40 13.92 -11.21
CA ARG A 119 0.99 13.92 -10.71
C ARG A 119 1.06 13.94 -9.18
N ALA A 120 0.28 14.81 -8.54
CA ALA A 120 0.27 14.89 -7.08
C ALA A 120 -0.38 13.64 -6.43
N ALA A 121 -1.37 13.02 -7.09
CA ALA A 121 -1.97 11.76 -6.63
C ALA A 121 -0.95 10.60 -6.71
N LEU A 122 -0.22 10.50 -7.82
CA LEU A 122 0.85 9.51 -7.99
C LEU A 122 2.02 9.76 -7.03
N ALA A 123 2.40 11.02 -6.79
CA ALA A 123 3.44 11.36 -5.83
C ALA A 123 3.04 10.98 -4.39
N GLN A 124 1.77 11.18 -4.02
CA GLN A 124 1.26 10.71 -2.73
C GLN A 124 1.23 9.19 -2.64
N ALA A 125 0.79 8.50 -3.69
CA ALA A 125 0.84 7.03 -3.73
C ALA A 125 2.28 6.53 -3.58
N ALA A 126 3.23 7.11 -4.32
CA ALA A 126 4.65 6.80 -4.22
C ALA A 126 5.19 7.03 -2.81
N ALA A 127 4.81 8.14 -2.17
CA ALA A 127 5.22 8.42 -0.80
C ALA A 127 4.63 7.40 0.19
N PHE A 128 3.34 7.05 0.09
CA PHE A 128 2.75 6.02 0.95
C PHE A 128 3.38 4.64 0.77
N THR A 129 3.83 4.31 -0.44
CA THR A 129 4.51 3.04 -0.70
C THR A 129 5.97 3.06 -0.22
N LEU A 130 6.76 4.05 -0.66
CA LEU A 130 8.22 4.04 -0.52
C LEU A 130 8.73 4.66 0.77
N LEU A 131 8.02 5.64 1.35
CA LEU A 131 8.42 6.23 2.64
C LEU A 131 7.88 5.43 3.83
N ASN A 132 7.10 4.38 3.59
CA ASN A 132 6.58 3.52 4.64
C ASN A 132 7.57 2.38 4.95
N PRO A 133 8.25 2.38 6.11
CA PRO A 133 9.22 1.35 6.47
C PRO A 133 8.58 -0.03 6.61
N HIS A 134 7.28 -0.10 6.95
CA HIS A 134 6.56 -1.37 7.03
C HIS A 134 6.52 -2.10 5.68
N VAL A 135 6.48 -1.39 4.56
CA VAL A 135 6.50 -2.02 3.22
C VAL A 135 7.79 -2.80 3.00
N TYR A 136 8.92 -2.36 3.56
CA TYR A 136 10.18 -3.10 3.44
C TYR A 136 10.19 -4.34 4.33
N LEU A 137 9.60 -4.28 5.52
CA LEU A 137 9.49 -5.43 6.41
C LEU A 137 8.51 -6.48 5.86
N ASP A 138 7.33 -6.04 5.45
CA ASP A 138 6.24 -6.94 5.07
C ASP A 138 6.45 -7.49 3.65
N THR A 139 6.81 -6.62 2.70
CA THR A 139 6.88 -6.99 1.27
C THR A 139 8.28 -7.43 0.86
N VAL A 140 9.31 -6.65 1.22
CA VAL A 140 10.67 -6.95 0.75
C VAL A 140 11.32 -8.05 1.59
N LEU A 141 11.17 -8.01 2.91
CA LEU A 141 11.82 -8.95 3.82
C LEU A 141 10.98 -10.21 4.06
N LEU A 142 9.72 -10.09 4.48
CA LEU A 142 8.88 -11.25 4.79
C LEU A 142 8.41 -11.97 3.52
N VAL A 143 7.69 -11.31 2.60
CA VAL A 143 7.28 -11.94 1.33
C VAL A 143 8.49 -12.32 0.49
N GLY A 144 9.52 -11.47 0.45
CA GLY A 144 10.77 -11.75 -0.27
C GLY A 144 11.52 -12.97 0.25
N SER A 145 11.67 -13.14 1.57
CA SER A 145 12.35 -14.31 2.15
C SER A 145 11.59 -15.62 1.91
N ILE A 146 10.26 -15.60 1.98
CA ILE A 146 9.42 -16.76 1.69
C ILE A 146 9.47 -17.10 0.20
N GLY A 147 9.43 -16.10 -0.69
CA GLY A 147 9.55 -16.31 -2.12
C GLY A 147 10.96 -16.76 -2.55
N ALA A 148 12.00 -16.29 -1.87
CA ALA A 148 13.39 -16.70 -2.15
C ALA A 148 13.68 -18.17 -1.77
N GLN A 149 12.95 -18.71 -0.78
CA GLN A 149 13.01 -20.13 -0.41
C GLN A 149 12.41 -21.06 -1.48
N GLN A 150 11.64 -20.52 -2.43
CA GLN A 150 11.09 -21.31 -3.53
C GLN A 150 12.19 -21.74 -4.51
N PRO A 151 12.04 -22.93 -5.14
CA PRO A 151 12.93 -23.38 -6.21
C PRO A 151 13.06 -22.31 -7.31
N GLY A 152 14.26 -22.13 -7.87
CA GLY A 152 14.55 -21.06 -8.83
C GLY A 152 13.56 -20.99 -10.01
N ALA A 153 13.12 -22.14 -10.53
CA ALA A 153 12.13 -22.23 -11.61
C ALA A 153 10.70 -21.81 -11.18
N LEU A 154 10.40 -21.83 -9.88
CA LEU A 154 9.07 -21.53 -9.31
C LEU A 154 8.96 -20.13 -8.70
N ARG A 155 10.08 -19.42 -8.47
CA ARG A 155 10.07 -18.05 -7.93
C ARG A 155 9.23 -17.08 -8.76
N GLY A 156 9.28 -17.19 -10.08
CA GLY A 156 8.46 -16.36 -10.98
C GLY A 156 6.96 -16.57 -10.77
N TRP A 157 6.54 -17.81 -10.53
CA TRP A 157 5.15 -18.17 -10.25
C TRP A 157 4.67 -17.62 -8.89
N PHE A 158 5.54 -17.67 -7.87
CA PHE A 158 5.26 -17.03 -6.58
C PHE A 158 5.04 -15.51 -6.73
N VAL A 159 5.97 -14.82 -7.42
CA VAL A 159 5.87 -13.38 -7.67
C VAL A 159 4.62 -13.04 -8.48
N ALA A 160 4.26 -13.84 -9.49
CA ALA A 160 3.06 -13.65 -10.28
C ALA A 160 1.78 -13.80 -9.45
N GLY A 161 1.70 -14.81 -8.59
CA GLY A 161 0.56 -15.01 -7.67
C GLY A 161 0.42 -13.87 -6.67
N ALA A 162 1.52 -13.48 -6.03
CA ALA A 162 1.59 -12.36 -5.10
C ALA A 162 1.21 -11.01 -5.75
N SER A 163 1.69 -10.76 -6.97
CA SER A 163 1.36 -9.54 -7.73
C SER A 163 -0.10 -9.53 -8.17
N SER A 164 -0.66 -10.69 -8.52
CA SER A 164 -2.07 -10.83 -8.90
C SER A 164 -3.00 -10.56 -7.71
N ALA A 165 -2.62 -10.99 -6.50
CA ALA A 165 -3.29 -10.64 -5.26
C ALA A 165 -3.37 -9.11 -5.05
N SER A 166 -2.24 -8.42 -5.17
CA SER A 166 -2.16 -6.96 -5.03
C SER A 166 -3.04 -6.25 -6.07
N LEU A 167 -2.94 -6.64 -7.34
CA LEU A 167 -3.77 -6.07 -8.41
C LEU A 167 -5.26 -6.29 -8.15
N PHE A 168 -5.66 -7.52 -7.83
CA PHE A 168 -7.05 -7.86 -7.53
C PHE A 168 -7.58 -7.03 -6.36
N TRP A 169 -6.81 -6.92 -5.27
CA TRP A 169 -7.19 -6.16 -4.09
C TRP A 169 -7.34 -4.66 -4.38
N PHE A 170 -6.36 -4.02 -5.04
CA PHE A 170 -6.46 -2.59 -5.33
C PHE A 170 -7.55 -2.26 -6.34
N VAL A 171 -7.82 -3.14 -7.31
CA VAL A 171 -8.97 -3.01 -8.21
C VAL A 171 -10.26 -3.08 -7.40
N LEU A 172 -10.40 -4.09 -6.54
CA LEU A 172 -11.57 -4.28 -5.68
C LEU A 172 -11.78 -3.07 -4.75
N LEU A 173 -10.72 -2.58 -4.11
CA LEU A 173 -10.79 -1.46 -3.19
C LEU A 173 -11.09 -0.14 -3.92
N GLY A 174 -10.35 0.15 -4.99
CA GLY A 174 -10.46 1.41 -5.73
C GLY A 174 -11.78 1.56 -6.49
N PHE A 175 -12.21 0.52 -7.21
CA PHE A 175 -13.47 0.55 -7.95
C PHE A 175 -14.68 0.16 -7.09
N GLY A 176 -14.51 -0.76 -6.13
CA GLY A 176 -15.54 -1.14 -5.17
C GLY A 176 -15.89 -0.03 -4.17
N ALA A 177 -15.01 0.95 -3.97
CA ALA A 177 -15.32 2.18 -3.25
C ALA A 177 -16.60 2.87 -3.74
N ARG A 178 -16.94 2.71 -5.04
CA ARG A 178 -18.17 3.25 -5.63
C ARG A 178 -19.44 2.75 -4.93
N TRP A 179 -19.44 1.54 -4.37
CA TRP A 179 -20.59 0.99 -3.65
C TRP A 179 -20.75 1.61 -2.26
N LEU A 180 -19.67 2.13 -1.68
CA LEU A 180 -19.69 2.89 -0.42
C LEU A 180 -20.05 4.36 -0.64
N ALA A 181 -19.98 4.88 -1.87
CA ALA A 181 -20.33 6.27 -2.19
C ALA A 181 -21.68 6.76 -1.63
N PRO A 182 -22.80 6.00 -1.67
CA PRO A 182 -24.06 6.43 -1.06
C PRO A 182 -23.99 6.63 0.46
N TRP A 183 -23.16 5.86 1.17
CA TRP A 183 -22.94 6.05 2.61
C TRP A 183 -22.11 7.30 2.89
N PHE A 184 -21.21 7.65 1.97
CA PHE A 184 -20.40 8.87 1.98
C PHE A 184 -21.13 10.12 1.48
N ALA A 185 -22.43 10.05 1.17
CA ALA A 185 -23.25 11.24 0.93
C ALA A 185 -23.43 12.11 2.19
N ARG A 186 -23.18 11.54 3.38
CA ARG A 186 -23.24 12.25 4.67
C ARG A 186 -21.88 12.88 4.97
N ALA A 187 -21.85 14.18 5.28
CA ALA A 187 -20.64 14.89 5.68
C ALA A 187 -19.92 14.22 6.88
N ARG A 188 -20.66 13.67 7.84
CA ARG A 188 -20.10 12.94 8.98
C ARG A 188 -19.27 11.72 8.59
N ALA A 189 -19.66 10.97 7.54
CA ALA A 189 -18.91 9.81 7.08
C ALA A 189 -17.52 10.21 6.53
N TRP A 190 -17.47 11.33 5.79
CA TRP A 190 -16.22 11.93 5.35
C TRP A 190 -15.34 12.39 6.50
N GLN A 191 -15.92 13.04 7.51
CA GLN A 191 -15.18 13.49 8.70
C GLN A 191 -14.60 12.33 9.50
N VAL A 192 -15.36 11.25 9.68
CA VAL A 192 -14.88 10.04 10.37
C VAL A 192 -13.74 9.41 9.58
N LEU A 193 -13.85 9.30 8.25
CA LEU A 193 -12.78 8.76 7.41
C LEU A 193 -11.51 9.63 7.49
N ASP A 194 -11.61 10.94 7.25
CA ASP A 194 -10.46 11.86 7.34
C ASP A 194 -9.87 11.90 8.76
N GLY A 195 -10.71 11.76 9.80
CA GLY A 195 -10.30 11.63 11.19
C GLY A 195 -9.51 10.34 11.46
N LEU A 196 -10.03 9.18 11.01
CA LEU A 196 -9.35 7.89 11.11
C LEU A 196 -8.02 7.90 10.35
N ILE A 197 -7.99 8.48 9.14
CA ILE A 197 -6.76 8.68 8.37
C ILE A 197 -5.78 9.55 9.17
N GLY A 198 -6.22 10.68 9.70
CA GLY A 198 -5.38 11.57 10.49
C GLY A 198 -4.76 10.88 11.70
N VAL A 199 -5.58 10.19 12.49
CA VAL A 199 -5.14 9.46 13.70
C VAL A 199 -4.18 8.32 13.35
N THR A 200 -4.50 7.51 12.34
CA THR A 200 -3.62 6.43 11.89
C THR A 200 -2.28 6.96 11.38
N MET A 201 -2.26 8.04 10.61
CA MET A 201 -1.01 8.60 10.08
C MET A 201 -0.13 9.18 11.20
N PHE A 202 -0.73 9.84 12.20
CA PHE A 202 0.01 10.30 13.37
C PHE A 202 0.55 9.13 14.21
N GLY A 203 -0.25 8.09 14.41
CA GLY A 203 0.18 6.87 15.09
C GLY A 203 1.37 6.22 14.39
N LEU A 204 1.30 6.05 13.07
CA LEU A 204 2.40 5.51 12.26
C LEU A 204 3.64 6.42 12.31
N SER A 205 3.47 7.73 12.17
CA SER A 205 4.57 8.71 12.29
C SER A 205 5.28 8.60 13.64
N ALA A 206 4.54 8.54 14.75
CA ALA A 206 5.11 8.38 16.09
C ALA A 206 5.83 7.03 16.26
N LEU A 207 5.27 5.95 15.73
CA LEU A 207 5.90 4.62 15.73
C LEU A 207 7.22 4.65 14.96
N LEU A 208 7.23 5.25 13.78
CA LEU A 208 8.40 5.43 12.93
C LEU A 208 9.51 6.20 13.64
N VAL A 209 9.18 7.32 14.27
CA VAL A 209 10.12 8.13 15.05
C VAL A 209 10.69 7.30 16.19
N ARG A 210 9.84 6.62 16.96
CA ARG A 210 10.27 5.75 18.06
C ARG A 210 11.21 4.66 17.57
N HIS A 211 10.92 4.02 16.44
CA HIS A 211 11.76 2.97 15.87
C HIS A 211 13.10 3.52 15.37
N ALA A 212 13.12 4.71 14.76
CA ALA A 212 14.36 5.38 14.35
C ALA A 212 15.30 5.70 15.53
N PHE A 213 14.75 6.03 16.70
CA PHE A 213 15.51 6.39 17.90
C PHE A 213 15.85 5.20 18.82
N ASN A 214 15.00 4.17 18.88
CA ASN A 214 15.22 2.99 19.71
C ASN A 214 16.09 1.90 19.05
N GLY A 215 16.49 2.12 17.79
CA GLY A 215 17.29 1.17 17.02
C GLY A 215 16.43 0.25 16.15
N LEU A 216 16.93 0.00 14.93
CA LEU A 216 16.55 -1.11 14.05
C LEU A 216 17.17 -2.40 14.58
#